data_AF-A0A382PNH9-F1
#
_entry.id   AF-A0A382PNH9-F1
#
_cell.length_a   1.000
_cell.length_b   1.000
_cell.length_c   1.000
_cell.angle_alpha   90.00
_cell.angle_beta   90.00
_cell.angle_gamma   90.00
#
_symmetry.space_group_name_H-M   'P 1'
#
loop_
_entity.id
_entity.type
_entity.pdbx_description
1 polymer ?
#
loop_
_entity_poly.entity_id
_entity_poly.type
_entity_poly.pdbx_seq_one_letter_code
_entity_poly.pdbx_strand_id
1 'polypeptide(L)'
;MKRGKQNGENLHQYKKRVIDSISESYCAAKWYNATIWLGHGQTTSCHHPPGHWIPLEELKDNPSAIHNTPHKKKMRKLMQEGQRPAECEYCWKVEDMGKNNISDRVFKTEIFTDDDIAKSVVMPWEENVNLRTLEISFDRACNFKCSYCNPAFSTSWVKDINDYGGYQNIQSDGRGHFQDTAPYAEPATKRQEDNPYIQ
;
A
#
# COMPACT_ATOMS: atom_id res chain seq x y z
N MET A 1 10.12 -10.23 -21.02
CA MET A 1 9.64 -8.83 -21.12
C MET A 1 10.70 -7.91 -20.54
N LYS A 2 10.89 -6.74 -21.13
CA LYS A 2 11.81 -5.72 -20.60
C LYS A 2 11.20 -5.05 -19.36
N ARG A 3 12.06 -4.60 -18.44
CA ARG A 3 11.68 -3.94 -17.18
C ARG A 3 12.79 -2.97 -16.78
N GLY A 4 12.41 -1.80 -16.29
CA GLY A 4 13.31 -0.82 -15.70
C GLY A 4 14.31 -0.17 -16.68
N LYS A 5 15.43 0.32 -16.14
CA LYS A 5 16.53 0.94 -16.90
C LYS A 5 17.14 -0.03 -17.92
N GLN A 6 17.48 0.48 -19.11
CA GLN A 6 18.08 -0.30 -20.21
C GLN A 6 19.40 0.33 -20.66
N ASN A 7 20.33 -0.46 -21.20
CA ASN A 7 21.55 0.04 -21.87
C ASN A 7 22.37 1.09 -21.08
N GLY A 8 22.47 0.93 -19.75
CA GLY A 8 23.20 1.88 -18.90
C GLY A 8 22.46 3.19 -18.61
N GLU A 9 21.16 3.27 -18.89
CA GLU A 9 20.31 4.41 -18.53
C GLU A 9 20.42 4.74 -17.05
N ASN A 10 20.43 6.04 -16.73
CA ASN A 10 20.15 6.52 -15.38
C ASN A 10 18.62 6.70 -15.17
N LEU A 11 18.22 7.06 -13.94
CA LEU A 11 16.81 7.19 -13.58
C LEU A 11 16.10 8.34 -14.31
N HIS A 12 16.79 9.44 -14.63
CA HIS A 12 16.23 10.55 -15.42
C HIS A 12 15.93 10.11 -16.86
N GLN A 13 16.85 9.36 -17.47
CA GLN A 13 16.67 8.81 -18.82
C GLN A 13 15.52 7.80 -18.84
N TYR A 14 15.45 6.90 -17.85
CA TYR A 14 14.33 5.97 -17.70
C TYR A 14 12.99 6.71 -17.52
N LYS A 15 12.92 7.69 -16.61
CA LYS A 15 11.73 8.53 -16.40
C LYS A 15 11.28 9.17 -17.72
N LYS A 16 12.20 9.78 -18.46
CA LYS A 16 11.89 10.42 -19.74
C LYS A 16 11.36 9.43 -20.79
N ARG A 17 11.96 8.25 -20.88
CA ARG A 17 11.61 7.23 -21.88
C ARG A 17 10.29 6.51 -21.59
N VAL A 18 10.00 6.26 -20.32
CA VAL A 18 8.91 5.35 -19.92
C VAL A 18 7.75 6.09 -19.27
N ILE A 19 8.02 7.13 -18.50
CA ILE A 19 7.02 7.80 -17.66
C ILE A 19 6.54 9.08 -18.33
N ASP A 20 7.47 10.02 -18.56
CA ASP A 20 7.12 11.34 -19.10
C ASP A 20 6.65 11.26 -20.57
N SER A 21 6.98 10.17 -21.28
CA SER A 21 6.46 9.87 -22.62
C SER A 21 4.99 9.47 -22.62
N ILE A 22 4.44 9.05 -21.47
CA ILE A 22 3.03 8.67 -21.31
C ILE A 22 2.24 9.91 -20.89
N SER A 23 2.63 10.52 -19.76
CA SER A 23 2.07 11.78 -19.29
C SER A 23 2.96 12.38 -18.20
N GLU A 24 2.83 13.69 -17.94
CA GLU A 24 3.61 14.38 -16.90
C GLU A 24 3.38 13.80 -15.49
N SER A 25 2.23 13.16 -15.26
CA SER A 25 1.81 12.66 -13.94
C SER A 25 1.78 11.13 -13.83
N TYR A 26 2.12 10.39 -14.89
CA TYR A 26 1.99 8.94 -14.92
C TYR A 26 2.76 8.25 -13.78
N CYS A 27 2.15 7.20 -13.22
CA CYS A 27 2.77 6.29 -12.25
C CYS A 27 2.08 4.93 -12.31
N ALA A 28 2.83 3.89 -12.66
CA ALA A 28 2.27 2.53 -12.82
C ALA A 28 1.76 1.94 -11.50
N ALA A 29 2.22 2.45 -10.34
CA ALA A 29 1.74 2.01 -9.04
C ALA A 29 0.23 2.23 -8.85
N LYS A 30 -0.38 3.22 -9.52
CA LYS A 30 -1.85 3.43 -9.46
C LYS A 30 -2.67 2.29 -10.05
N TRP A 31 -2.07 1.50 -10.95
CA TRP A 31 -2.71 0.32 -11.51
C TRP A 31 -2.34 -0.94 -10.75
N TYR A 32 -1.06 -1.10 -10.40
CA TYR A 32 -0.53 -2.41 -10.06
C TYR A 32 -0.09 -2.59 -8.62
N ASN A 33 -0.18 -1.55 -7.78
CA ASN A 33 0.12 -1.64 -6.36
C ASN A 33 -1.12 -1.33 -5.51
N ALA A 34 -1.23 -2.04 -4.39
CA ALA A 34 -2.08 -1.65 -3.28
C ALA A 34 -1.35 -1.85 -1.97
N THR A 35 -1.56 -0.91 -1.06
CA THR A 35 -1.35 -1.11 0.37
C THR A 35 -2.72 -1.19 1.02
N ILE A 36 -2.97 -2.19 1.86
CA ILE A 36 -4.26 -2.45 2.50
C ILE A 36 -4.04 -2.64 4.00
N TRP A 37 -4.78 -1.89 4.80
CA TRP A 37 -4.81 -2.04 6.26
C TRP A 37 -6.07 -2.78 6.65
N LEU A 38 -5.92 -4.04 7.06
CA LEU A 38 -7.06 -4.90 7.38
C LEU A 38 -7.75 -4.48 8.69
N GLY A 39 -7.00 -3.97 9.68
CA GLY A 39 -7.59 -3.58 10.96
C GLY A 39 -8.61 -2.46 10.91
N HIS A 40 -8.52 -1.60 9.89
CA HIS A 40 -9.46 -0.51 9.68
C HIS A 40 -9.87 -0.37 8.20
N GLY A 41 -9.82 -1.43 7.39
CA GLY A 41 -10.41 -1.44 6.04
C GLY A 41 -10.05 -0.30 5.07
N GLN A 42 -8.86 0.32 5.18
CA GLN A 42 -8.43 1.35 4.23
C GLN A 42 -7.44 0.79 3.21
N THR A 43 -7.35 1.47 2.06
CA THR A 43 -6.40 1.13 1.00
C THR A 43 -5.79 2.39 0.37
N THR A 44 -4.62 2.22 -0.21
CA THR A 44 -3.96 3.21 -1.08
C THR A 44 -3.22 2.48 -2.20
N SER A 45 -2.72 3.20 -3.20
CA SER A 45 -1.91 2.61 -4.29
C SER A 45 -0.41 2.60 -3.97
N CYS A 46 0.03 3.34 -2.96
CA CYS A 46 1.42 3.46 -2.53
C CYS A 46 1.45 3.96 -1.08
N HIS A 47 2.57 3.82 -0.37
CA HIS A 47 2.72 4.30 1.01
C HIS A 47 2.64 5.83 1.22
N HIS A 48 2.74 6.65 0.16
CA HIS A 48 2.72 8.12 0.29
C HIS A 48 1.32 8.74 0.34
N PRO A 49 0.37 8.38 -0.57
CA PRO A 49 -0.99 8.90 -0.46
C PRO A 49 -1.67 8.47 0.84
N PRO A 50 -2.53 9.33 1.42
CA PRO A 50 -3.37 8.94 2.54
C PRO A 50 -4.26 7.74 2.16
N GLY A 51 -4.51 6.86 3.12
CA GLY A 51 -5.48 5.78 2.95
C GLY A 51 -6.89 6.34 2.76
N HIS A 52 -7.69 5.65 1.94
CA HIS A 52 -9.13 5.87 1.84
C HIS A 52 -9.87 4.56 2.12
N TRP A 53 -11.11 4.68 2.60
CA TRP A 53 -11.93 3.52 2.96
C TRP A 53 -12.30 2.69 1.74
N ILE A 54 -12.22 1.37 1.88
CA ILE A 54 -12.76 0.44 0.88
C ILE A 54 -14.29 0.50 0.98
N PRO A 55 -15.02 0.72 -0.14
CA PRO A 55 -16.48 0.77 -0.11
C PRO A 55 -17.06 -0.62 0.23
N LEU A 56 -17.59 -0.77 1.44
CA LEU A 56 -18.09 -2.07 1.93
C LEU A 56 -19.25 -2.62 1.08
N GLU A 57 -20.17 -1.75 0.64
CA GLU A 57 -21.31 -2.17 -0.20
C GLU A 57 -20.86 -2.72 -1.56
N GLU A 58 -19.85 -2.11 -2.18
CA GLU A 58 -19.30 -2.64 -3.44
C GLU A 58 -18.54 -3.94 -3.20
N LEU A 59 -17.84 -4.05 -2.06
CA LEU A 59 -17.02 -5.20 -1.73
C LEU A 59 -17.82 -6.50 -1.53
N LYS A 60 -19.07 -6.42 -1.06
CA LYS A 60 -19.94 -7.58 -0.80
C LYS A 60 -20.10 -8.49 -2.02
N ASP A 61 -20.33 -7.89 -3.18
CA ASP A 61 -20.58 -8.61 -4.44
C ASP A 61 -19.42 -8.50 -5.44
N ASN A 62 -18.42 -7.65 -5.17
CA ASN A 62 -17.26 -7.43 -6.02
C ASN A 62 -15.95 -7.43 -5.20
N PRO A 63 -15.26 -8.58 -5.05
CA PRO A 63 -14.01 -8.65 -4.30
C PRO A 63 -12.88 -7.80 -4.91
N SER A 64 -12.97 -7.47 -6.20
CA SER A 64 -11.97 -6.60 -6.85
C SER A 64 -12.01 -5.16 -6.35
N ALA A 65 -13.12 -4.73 -5.71
CA ALA A 65 -13.30 -3.40 -5.13
C ALA A 65 -12.25 -3.09 -4.04
N ILE A 66 -11.64 -4.13 -3.44
CA ILE A 66 -10.55 -3.99 -2.48
C ILE A 66 -9.36 -3.18 -3.03
N HIS A 67 -9.14 -3.25 -4.35
CA HIS A 67 -8.15 -2.46 -5.06
C HIS A 67 -8.77 -1.50 -6.08
N ASN A 68 -9.85 -1.89 -6.73
CA ASN A 68 -10.46 -1.13 -7.81
C ASN A 68 -11.53 -0.15 -7.31
N THR A 69 -11.24 0.56 -6.22
CA THR A 69 -12.18 1.53 -5.65
C THR A 69 -12.47 2.66 -6.65
N PRO A 70 -13.65 3.31 -6.57
CA PRO A 70 -13.97 4.48 -7.38
C PRO A 70 -12.93 5.61 -7.23
N HIS A 71 -12.36 5.76 -6.03
CA HIS A 71 -11.29 6.72 -5.77
C HIS A 71 -10.03 6.42 -6.59
N LYS A 72 -9.51 5.18 -6.52
CA LYS A 72 -8.30 4.78 -7.27
C LYS A 72 -8.50 4.90 -8.78
N LYS A 73 -9.68 4.52 -9.30
CA LYS A 73 -10.04 4.69 -10.72
C LYS A 73 -9.99 6.16 -11.16
N LYS A 74 -10.52 7.09 -10.35
CA LYS A 74 -10.41 8.54 -10.63
C LYS A 74 -8.95 9.02 -10.66
N MET A 75 -8.09 8.48 -9.79
CA MET A 75 -6.67 8.84 -9.78
C MET A 75 -5.94 8.33 -11.05
N ARG A 76 -6.31 7.15 -11.56
CA ARG A 76 -5.84 6.64 -12.85
C ARG A 76 -6.26 7.57 -14.00
N LYS A 77 -7.53 8.02 -14.00
CA LYS A 77 -8.03 8.99 -14.98
C LYS A 77 -7.19 10.26 -15.01
N LEU A 78 -7.00 10.90 -13.85
CA LEU A 78 -6.16 12.09 -13.74
C LEU A 78 -4.75 11.85 -14.29
N MET A 79 -4.14 10.70 -13.96
CA MET A 79 -2.81 10.37 -14.48
C MET A 79 -2.77 10.12 -15.99
N GLN A 80 -3.79 9.50 -16.57
CA GLN A 80 -3.90 9.33 -18.02
C GLN A 80 -4.09 10.67 -18.74
N GLU A 81 -4.82 11.60 -18.12
CA GLU A 81 -5.04 12.96 -18.63
C GLU A 81 -3.85 13.92 -18.37
N GLY A 82 -2.75 13.42 -17.77
CA GLY A 82 -1.58 14.23 -17.43
C GLY A 82 -1.78 15.18 -16.24
N GLN A 83 -2.91 15.10 -15.55
CA GLN A 83 -3.19 15.86 -14.34
C GLN A 83 -2.51 15.21 -13.14
N ARG A 84 -1.89 16.01 -12.28
CA ARG A 84 -1.21 15.56 -11.05
C ARG A 84 -2.23 15.34 -9.94
N PRO A 85 -2.52 14.10 -9.49
CA PRO A 85 -3.43 13.89 -8.38
C PRO A 85 -2.88 14.47 -7.08
N ALA A 86 -3.70 15.22 -6.34
CA ALA A 86 -3.30 15.89 -5.09
C ALA A 86 -2.75 14.89 -4.06
N GLU A 87 -3.27 13.67 -4.03
CA GLU A 87 -2.81 12.61 -3.11
C GLU A 87 -1.35 12.15 -3.36
N CYS A 88 -0.75 12.53 -4.49
CA CYS A 88 0.64 12.22 -4.82
C CYS A 88 1.59 13.41 -4.54
N GLU A 89 1.15 14.38 -3.73
CA GLU A 89 1.86 15.62 -3.42
C GLU A 89 3.34 15.42 -3.08
N TYR A 90 3.68 14.37 -2.31
CA TYR A 90 5.07 14.05 -2.00
C TYR A 90 5.95 13.96 -3.26
N CYS A 91 5.49 13.22 -4.28
CA CYS A 91 6.24 13.07 -5.53
C CYS A 91 6.33 14.39 -6.30
N TRP A 92 5.26 15.19 -6.28
CA TRP A 92 5.23 16.51 -6.93
C TRP A 92 6.20 17.47 -6.28
N LYS A 93 6.20 17.57 -4.94
CA LYS A 93 7.15 18.37 -4.18
C LYS A 93 8.60 17.99 -4.52
N VAL A 94 8.92 16.69 -4.53
CA VAL A 94 10.28 16.23 -4.87
C VAL A 94 10.68 16.67 -6.28
N GLU A 95 9.81 16.52 -7.28
CA GLU A 95 10.12 16.89 -8.67
C GLU A 95 10.14 18.40 -8.90
N ASP A 96 9.29 19.16 -8.21
CA ASP A 96 9.19 20.61 -8.35
C ASP A 96 10.34 21.34 -7.62
N MET A 97 11.04 20.67 -6.69
CA MET A 97 12.28 21.19 -6.06
C MET A 97 13.45 21.33 -7.06
N GLY A 98 13.38 20.71 -8.25
CA GLY A 98 14.36 20.90 -9.30
C GLY A 98 14.59 19.66 -10.18
N LYS A 99 15.11 19.90 -11.38
CA LYS A 99 15.24 18.89 -12.46
C LYS A 99 16.14 17.69 -12.12
N ASN A 100 16.96 17.78 -11.07
CA ASN A 100 17.86 16.71 -10.65
C ASN A 100 17.20 15.70 -9.69
N ASN A 101 16.00 15.98 -9.19
CA ASN A 101 15.33 15.11 -8.23
C ASN A 101 14.52 14.01 -8.94
N ILE A 102 14.58 12.81 -8.39
CA ILE A 102 13.78 11.66 -8.82
C ILE A 102 12.83 11.31 -7.68
N SER A 103 11.52 11.34 -7.96
CA SER A 103 10.52 10.93 -6.97
C SER A 103 10.31 9.42 -6.94
N ASP A 104 9.68 8.96 -5.87
CA ASP A 104 9.30 7.57 -5.65
C ASP A 104 8.45 6.98 -6.79
N ARG A 105 7.70 7.78 -7.55
CA ARG A 105 6.90 7.27 -8.67
C ARG A 105 7.77 6.63 -9.75
N VAL A 106 9.02 7.08 -9.91
CA VAL A 106 9.97 6.49 -10.86
C VAL A 106 10.39 5.10 -10.39
N PHE A 107 10.84 4.97 -9.15
CA PHE A 107 11.21 3.69 -8.55
C PHE A 107 10.03 2.72 -8.47
N LYS A 108 8.85 3.22 -8.09
CA LYS A 108 7.62 2.42 -8.03
C LYS A 108 7.12 2.00 -9.41
N THR A 109 7.53 2.68 -10.48
CA THR A 109 7.21 2.27 -11.86
C THR A 109 8.27 1.30 -12.43
N GLU A 110 9.54 1.47 -12.06
CA GLU A 110 10.67 0.65 -12.52
C GLU A 110 10.48 -0.87 -12.30
N ILE A 111 9.72 -1.25 -11.28
CA ILE A 111 9.48 -2.65 -10.92
C ILE A 111 8.50 -3.39 -11.84
N PHE A 112 7.77 -2.70 -12.73
CA PHE A 112 6.81 -3.33 -13.64
C PHE A 112 7.39 -3.53 -15.04
N THR A 113 6.84 -4.49 -15.78
CA THR A 113 7.28 -4.72 -17.16
C THR A 113 6.83 -3.60 -18.08
N ASP A 114 7.60 -3.33 -19.14
CA ASP A 114 7.23 -2.35 -20.17
C ASP A 114 5.85 -2.70 -20.78
N ASP A 115 5.52 -4.00 -20.89
CA ASP A 115 4.24 -4.49 -21.39
C ASP A 115 3.08 -4.21 -20.42
N ASP A 116 3.28 -4.37 -19.11
CA ASP A 116 2.29 -3.98 -18.10
C ASP A 116 2.04 -2.47 -18.13
N ILE A 117 3.11 -1.68 -18.26
CA ILE A 117 3.04 -0.23 -18.36
C ILE A 117 2.25 0.17 -19.61
N ALA A 118 2.58 -0.40 -20.78
CA ALA A 118 1.85 -0.13 -22.02
C ALA A 118 0.36 -0.49 -21.91
N LYS A 119 0.04 -1.62 -21.28
CA LYS A 119 -1.34 -2.04 -21.03
C LYS A 119 -2.11 -1.04 -20.17
N SER A 120 -1.52 -0.50 -19.11
CA SER A 120 -2.20 0.47 -18.24
C SER A 120 -2.49 1.81 -18.93
N VAL A 121 -1.76 2.17 -19.99
CA VAL A 121 -2.01 3.40 -20.75
C VAL A 121 -3.24 3.28 -21.64
N VAL A 122 -3.40 2.15 -22.31
CA VAL A 122 -4.51 1.93 -23.27
C VAL A 122 -5.79 1.44 -22.61
N MET A 123 -5.67 0.91 -21.39
CA MET A 123 -6.81 0.44 -20.61
C MET A 123 -7.73 1.60 -20.20
N PRO A 124 -9.06 1.47 -20.38
CA PRO A 124 -10.02 2.41 -19.81
C PRO A 124 -9.81 2.58 -18.29
N TRP A 125 -9.75 3.81 -17.80
CA TRP A 125 -9.50 4.09 -16.38
C TRP A 125 -10.54 3.47 -15.43
N GLU A 126 -11.75 3.17 -15.93
CA GLU A 126 -12.84 2.53 -15.19
C GLU A 126 -12.66 1.01 -15.05
N GLU A 127 -11.77 0.40 -15.82
CA GLU A 127 -11.57 -1.05 -15.83
C GLU A 127 -10.91 -1.53 -14.53
N ASN A 128 -11.28 -2.74 -14.12
CA ASN A 128 -10.67 -3.40 -12.97
C ASN A 128 -9.31 -3.97 -13.39
N VAL A 129 -8.28 -3.73 -12.56
CA VAL A 129 -6.95 -4.31 -12.74
C VAL A 129 -6.61 -5.27 -11.62
N ASN A 130 -5.85 -6.29 -12.00
CA ASN A 130 -5.19 -7.18 -11.05
C ASN A 130 -3.88 -6.56 -10.58
N LEU A 131 -3.64 -6.67 -9.28
CA LEU A 131 -2.40 -6.22 -8.65
C LEU A 131 -1.20 -7.04 -9.11
N ARG A 132 -0.04 -6.39 -9.15
CA ARG A 132 1.27 -7.04 -9.27
C ARG A 132 2.02 -7.02 -7.94
N THR A 133 1.79 -6.00 -7.12
CA THR A 133 2.32 -5.89 -5.76
C THR A 133 1.17 -5.63 -4.79
N LEU A 134 1.17 -6.36 -3.69
CA LEU A 134 0.20 -6.18 -2.62
C LEU A 134 0.96 -6.10 -1.30
N GLU A 135 0.85 -4.95 -0.64
CA GLU A 135 1.32 -4.70 0.71
C GLU A 135 0.10 -4.83 1.65
N ILE A 136 0.14 -5.77 2.60
CA ILE A 136 -0.96 -5.99 3.55
C ILE A 136 -0.45 -5.72 4.96
N SER A 137 -1.12 -4.81 5.65
CA SER A 137 -0.95 -4.57 7.07
C SER A 137 -2.06 -5.29 7.82
N PHE A 138 -1.66 -6.31 8.57
CA PHE A 138 -2.50 -7.01 9.52
C PHE A 138 -2.56 -6.21 10.83
N ASP A 139 -3.70 -6.24 11.49
CA ASP A 139 -3.83 -5.76 12.87
C ASP A 139 -3.63 -6.92 13.86
N ARG A 140 -3.76 -6.61 15.15
CA ARG A 140 -3.66 -7.63 16.20
C ARG A 140 -4.75 -8.70 16.15
N ALA A 141 -5.86 -8.51 15.44
CA ALA A 141 -6.82 -9.60 15.22
C ALA A 141 -6.21 -10.78 14.45
N CYS A 142 -5.07 -10.57 13.78
CA CYS A 142 -4.35 -11.61 13.07
C CYS A 142 -3.78 -12.68 14.01
N ASN A 143 -4.30 -13.91 13.88
CA ASN A 143 -3.95 -15.08 14.69
C ASN A 143 -2.61 -15.74 14.32
N PHE A 144 -1.78 -15.11 13.48
CA PHE A 144 -0.44 -15.62 13.24
C PHE A 144 0.48 -15.25 14.41
N LYS A 145 0.91 -16.24 15.21
CA LYS A 145 1.98 -16.12 16.21
C LYS A 145 3.37 -15.95 15.55
N CYS A 146 3.49 -15.09 14.54
CA CYS A 146 4.77 -14.83 13.89
C CYS A 146 5.75 -14.25 14.92
N SER A 147 6.99 -14.72 14.93
CA SER A 147 8.05 -14.20 15.80
C SER A 147 8.38 -12.72 15.56
N TYR A 148 8.01 -12.19 14.38
CA TYR A 148 8.09 -10.78 14.03
C TYR A 148 6.92 -9.94 14.57
N CYS A 149 5.82 -10.58 14.96
CA CYS A 149 4.70 -9.90 15.62
C CYS A 149 5.00 -9.78 17.12
N ASN A 150 4.40 -8.77 17.74
CA ASN A 150 4.47 -8.53 19.18
C ASN A 150 3.03 -8.29 19.69
N PRO A 151 2.82 -8.14 21.01
CA PRO A 151 1.50 -7.94 21.58
C PRO A 151 0.72 -6.79 20.94
N ALA A 152 1.37 -5.68 20.54
CA ALA A 152 0.72 -4.57 19.83
C ALA A 152 0.09 -4.98 18.48
N PHE A 153 0.57 -6.08 17.88
CA PHE A 153 0.17 -6.57 16.57
C PHE A 153 -0.35 -8.03 16.59
N SER A 154 -0.64 -8.62 17.77
CA SER A 154 -1.30 -9.95 17.85
C SER A 154 -2.05 -10.17 19.16
N THR A 155 -3.35 -10.45 19.09
CA THR A 155 -4.23 -10.79 20.22
C THR A 155 -3.90 -12.16 20.78
N SER A 156 -3.40 -13.08 19.94
CA SER A 156 -2.87 -14.37 20.40
C SER A 156 -1.68 -14.18 21.35
N TRP A 157 -0.78 -13.23 21.08
CA TRP A 157 0.30 -12.88 22.01
C TRP A 157 -0.24 -12.25 23.30
N VAL A 158 -1.20 -11.33 23.21
CA VAL A 158 -1.85 -10.72 24.40
C VAL A 158 -2.49 -11.80 25.28
N LYS A 159 -3.24 -12.73 24.68
CA LYS A 159 -3.86 -13.84 25.39
C LYS A 159 -2.81 -14.74 26.05
N ASP A 160 -1.76 -15.12 25.33
CA ASP A 160 -0.68 -15.97 25.86
C ASP A 160 0.01 -15.32 27.08
N ILE A 161 0.29 -14.01 27.01
CA ILE A 161 0.91 -13.26 28.11
C ILE A 161 -0.05 -13.14 29.30
N ASN A 162 -1.35 -12.95 29.07
CA ASN A 162 -2.35 -12.90 30.14
C ASN A 162 -2.49 -14.25 30.86
N ASP A 163 -2.45 -15.35 30.10
CA ASP A 163 -2.65 -16.71 30.63
C ASP A 163 -1.39 -17.27 31.32
N TYR A 164 -0.20 -16.97 30.79
CA TYR A 164 1.07 -17.61 31.20
C TYR A 164 2.14 -16.64 31.71
N GLY A 165 1.87 -15.33 31.69
CA GLY A 165 2.85 -14.29 32.01
C GLY A 165 3.74 -13.90 30.81
N GLY A 166 4.47 -12.80 30.97
CA GLY A 166 5.41 -12.30 29.94
C GLY A 166 6.54 -13.29 29.67
N TYR A 167 6.97 -13.38 28.41
CA TYR A 167 8.01 -14.32 27.99
C TYR A 167 9.35 -13.94 28.62
N GLN A 168 10.01 -14.94 29.21
CA GLN A 168 11.30 -14.79 29.86
C GLN A 168 12.42 -15.34 28.97
N ASN A 169 13.63 -14.77 29.10
CA ASN A 169 14.84 -15.22 28.38
C ASN A 169 14.79 -15.13 26.85
N ILE A 170 13.88 -14.31 26.30
CA ILE A 170 13.90 -13.89 24.90
C ILE A 170 14.54 -12.50 24.86
N GLN A 171 15.59 -12.31 24.05
CA GLN A 171 16.15 -10.97 23.82
C GLN A 171 15.10 -10.11 23.11
N SER A 172 14.40 -9.27 23.88
CA SER A 172 13.57 -8.20 23.34
C SER A 172 14.46 -7.11 22.78
N ASP A 173 14.00 -6.45 21.71
CA ASP A 173 14.51 -5.13 21.39
C ASP A 173 14.22 -4.15 22.55
N GLY A 174 14.78 -2.95 22.49
CA GLY A 174 14.60 -1.92 23.53
C GLY A 174 13.14 -1.46 23.75
N ARG A 175 12.16 -2.03 23.04
CA ARG A 175 10.74 -1.70 23.13
C ARG A 175 9.93 -2.70 23.97
N GLY A 176 10.57 -3.70 24.56
CA GLY A 176 9.92 -4.61 25.51
C GLY A 176 8.85 -5.52 24.89
N HIS A 177 8.96 -5.80 23.59
CA HIS A 177 7.98 -6.54 22.80
C HIS A 177 7.60 -7.93 23.34
N PHE A 178 8.43 -8.55 24.18
CA PHE A 178 8.13 -9.88 24.74
C PHE A 178 7.62 -9.87 26.19
N GLN A 179 7.46 -8.68 26.79
CA GLN A 179 7.20 -8.54 28.23
C GLN A 179 5.96 -7.70 28.56
N ASP A 180 5.53 -6.78 27.68
CA ASP A 180 4.36 -5.92 27.88
C ASP A 180 3.18 -6.32 26.97
N THR A 181 1.94 -6.06 27.39
CA THR A 181 0.70 -6.36 26.64
C THR A 181 0.34 -5.28 25.60
N ALA A 182 1.07 -4.16 25.58
CA ALA A 182 0.86 -3.02 24.69
C ALA A 182 -0.58 -2.43 24.77
N PRO A 183 -0.96 -1.84 25.92
CA PRO A 183 -2.30 -1.25 26.12
C PRO A 183 -2.58 -0.05 25.19
N TYR A 184 -1.53 0.66 24.77
CA TYR A 184 -1.62 1.79 23.85
C TYR A 184 -2.10 1.41 22.43
N ALA A 185 -2.09 0.12 22.09
CA ALA A 185 -2.54 -0.40 20.80
C ALA A 185 -3.90 -1.11 20.89
N GLU A 186 -4.68 -0.89 21.96
CA GLU A 186 -6.00 -1.49 22.10
C GLU A 186 -6.95 -1.05 20.96
N PRO A 187 -7.70 -1.98 20.36
CA PRO A 187 -8.67 -1.66 19.33
C PRO A 187 -9.82 -0.82 19.91
N ALA A 188 -10.47 -0.02 19.07
CA ALA A 188 -11.58 0.84 19.48
C ALA A 188 -12.82 0.04 19.95
N THR A 189 -12.97 -1.22 19.53
CA THR A 189 -14.08 -2.10 19.91
C THR A 189 -13.67 -3.03 21.06
N LYS A 190 -14.61 -3.26 21.99
CA LYS A 190 -14.37 -4.14 23.15
C LYS A 190 -14.30 -5.63 22.80
N ARG A 191 -15.02 -6.05 21.75
CA ARG A 191 -14.97 -7.43 21.25
C ARG A 191 -14.51 -7.42 19.81
N GLN A 192 -13.81 -8.48 19.44
CA GLN A 192 -13.33 -8.67 18.07
C GLN A 192 -14.51 -8.85 17.11
N GLU A 193 -15.54 -9.60 17.50
CA GLU A 193 -16.74 -9.79 16.68
C GLU A 193 -17.50 -8.49 16.36
N ASP A 194 -17.27 -7.42 17.12
CA ASP A 194 -17.93 -6.13 16.92
C ASP A 194 -17.16 -5.21 15.94
N ASN A 195 -15.97 -5.63 15.46
CA ASN A 195 -15.20 -4.84 14.51
C ASN A 195 -15.78 -5.05 13.09
N PRO A 196 -16.33 -3.99 12.45
CA PRO A 196 -17.03 -4.09 11.17
C PRO A 196 -16.10 -4.43 9.98
N TYR A 197 -14.79 -4.52 10.19
CA TYR A 197 -13.79 -4.84 9.17
C TYR A 197 -13.31 -6.30 9.22
N ILE A 198 -13.74 -7.10 10.20
CA ILE A 198 -13.27 -8.49 10.40
C ILE A 198 -14.40 -9.52 10.57
N GLN A 199 -15.66 -9.15 10.26
CA GLN A 199 -16.77 -10.10 10.16
C GLN A 199 -16.78 -10.82 8.81
#